data_AF-A0A170WTJ3-F1
#
_entry.id   AF-A0A170WTJ3-F1
#
_cell.length_a   1.000
_cell.length_b   1.000
_cell.length_c   1.000
_cell.angle_alpha   90.00
_cell.angle_beta   90.00
_cell.angle_gamma   90.00
#
_symmetry.space_group_name_H-M   'P 1'
#
loop_
_entity.id
_entity.type
_entity.pdbx_description
1 polymer ?
#
loop_
_entity_poly.entity_id
_entity_poly.type
_entity_poly.pdbx_seq_one_letter_code
_entity_poly.pdbx_strand_id
1 'polypeptide(L)'
;MDICYKGNLGLVELVSQYEYDLYIRPDTCNPRLRLWFNFTVDNTKPDQRVVFNIVNFGKKRNCFLEGMTPLVKSTSRPNWQRMPDENVFYHSSPYHAKQLYPERGVQL
;
A
#
# COMPACT_ATOMS: atom_id res chain seq x y z
N MET A 1 -2.94 5.37 15.59
CA MET A 1 -2.91 4.39 14.50
C MET A 1 -1.50 4.37 14.00
N ASP A 2 -0.82 3.26 14.22
CA ASP A 2 0.59 3.16 13.92
C ASP A 2 0.77 2.04 12.89
N ILE A 3 1.61 2.30 11.89
CA ILE A 3 1.88 1.36 10.79
C ILE A 3 3.24 0.74 11.06
N CYS A 4 3.26 -0.58 11.21
CA CYS A 4 4.48 -1.31 11.51
C CYS A 4 5.26 -1.59 10.22
N TYR A 5 6.53 -1.17 10.17
CA TYR A 5 7.46 -1.48 9.08
C TYR A 5 7.91 -2.95 9.02
N LYS A 6 7.40 -3.81 9.93
CA LYS A 6 7.67 -5.25 9.92
C LYS A 6 6.88 -5.88 8.76
N GLY A 7 7.59 -6.17 7.67
CA GLY A 7 7.03 -6.64 6.40
C GLY A 7 7.90 -6.14 5.24
N ASN A 8 7.28 -5.63 4.19
CA ASN A 8 8.00 -5.10 3.02
C ASN A 8 7.71 -3.64 2.67
N LEU A 9 7.19 -2.86 3.63
CA LEU A 9 7.14 -1.41 3.49
C LEU A 9 8.54 -0.80 3.56
N GLY A 10 8.79 0.20 2.72
CA GLY A 10 10.01 0.99 2.68
C GLY A 10 9.82 2.41 3.20
N LEU A 11 8.67 3.03 2.90
CA LEU A 11 8.27 4.35 3.37
C LEU A 11 6.75 4.39 3.56
N VAL A 12 6.33 5.21 4.52
CA VAL A 12 4.92 5.51 4.81
C VAL A 12 4.81 7.02 5.00
N GLU A 13 3.94 7.66 4.23
CA GLU A 13 3.67 9.10 4.32
C GLU A 13 2.21 9.33 4.70
N LEU A 14 1.95 10.22 5.66
CA LEU A 14 0.61 10.68 6.00
C LEU A 14 0.23 11.81 5.04
N VAL A 15 -0.73 11.57 4.16
CA VAL A 15 -1.19 12.54 3.14
C VAL A 15 -2.29 13.44 3.69
N SER A 16 -3.20 12.86 4.47
CA SER A 16 -4.31 13.54 5.14
C SER A 16 -4.64 12.81 6.43
N GLN A 17 -5.59 13.33 7.22
CA GLN A 17 -5.91 12.84 8.56
C GLN A 17 -6.05 11.31 8.66
N TYR A 18 -6.57 10.65 7.62
CA TYR A 18 -6.74 9.19 7.55
C TYR A 18 -6.35 8.60 6.19
N GLU A 19 -5.40 9.23 5.50
CA GLU A 19 -4.93 8.77 4.20
C GLU A 19 -3.42 8.64 4.21
N TYR A 20 -2.93 7.47 3.78
CA TYR A 20 -1.53 7.11 3.85
C TYR A 20 -1.03 6.61 2.51
N ASP A 21 0.10 7.15 2.05
CA ASP A 21 0.84 6.62 0.93
C ASP A 21 1.85 5.59 1.43
N LEU A 22 1.76 4.38 0.90
CA LEU A 22 2.61 3.24 1.26
C LEU A 22 3.54 2.91 0.09
N TYR A 23 4.84 2.97 0.34
CA TYR A 23 5.88 2.63 -0.62
C TYR A 23 6.46 1.26 -0.30
N ILE A 24 6.37 0.35 -1.26
CA ILE A 24 6.86 -1.02 -1.16
C ILE A 24 8.36 -1.07 -1.47
N ARG A 25 9.12 -1.82 -0.66
CA ARG A 25 10.54 -2.10 -0.93
C ARG A 25 10.67 -2.91 -2.22
N PRO A 26 11.72 -2.67 -3.01
CA PRO A 26 12.03 -3.53 -4.14
C PRO A 26 12.31 -4.97 -3.70
N ASP A 27 12.08 -5.93 -4.61
CA ASP A 27 12.53 -7.31 -4.41
C ASP A 27 14.06 -7.38 -4.33
N THR A 28 14.58 -8.20 -3.39
CA THR A 28 16.02 -8.38 -3.14
C THR A 28 16.80 -8.76 -4.40
N CYS A 29 16.22 -9.62 -5.23
CA CYS A 29 16.86 -10.14 -6.43
C CYS A 29 16.51 -9.35 -7.71
N ASN A 30 15.61 -8.36 -7.63
CA ASN A 30 15.26 -7.53 -8.77
C ASN A 30 14.73 -6.15 -8.33
N PRO A 31 15.57 -5.10 -8.35
CA PRO A 31 15.20 -3.78 -7.83
C PRO A 31 14.06 -3.08 -8.59
N ARG A 32 13.70 -3.59 -9.77
CA ARG A 32 12.60 -3.09 -10.59
C ARG A 32 11.24 -3.71 -10.22
N LEU A 33 11.20 -4.78 -9.44
CA LEU A 33 9.98 -5.50 -9.10
C LEU A 33 9.49 -5.16 -7.70
N ARG A 34 8.17 -4.95 -7.60
CA ARG A 34 7.37 -4.71 -6.39
C ARG A 34 6.04 -5.43 -6.59
N LEU A 35 6.01 -6.72 -6.29
CA LEU A 35 4.92 -7.63 -6.70
C LEU A 35 4.05 -8.12 -5.54
N TRP A 36 4.47 -7.89 -4.30
CA TRP A 36 3.74 -8.29 -3.11
C TRP A 36 3.80 -7.16 -2.09
N PHE A 37 2.87 -7.14 -1.15
CA PHE A 37 2.94 -6.28 0.02
C PHE A 37 2.46 -7.03 1.26
N ASN A 38 3.05 -6.69 2.40
CA ASN A 38 2.64 -7.17 3.71
C ASN A 38 3.01 -6.10 4.75
N PHE A 39 2.03 -5.73 5.56
CA PHE A 39 2.19 -4.80 6.66
C PHE A 39 1.13 -5.06 7.73
N THR A 40 1.41 -4.57 8.94
CA THR A 40 0.47 -4.61 10.05
C THR A 40 0.15 -3.20 10.51
N VAL A 41 -1.08 -3.01 10.93
CA VAL A 41 -1.61 -1.76 11.46
C VAL A 41 -2.09 -2.04 12.87
N ASP A 42 -1.73 -1.19 13.81
CA ASP A 42 -2.21 -1.25 15.18
C ASP A 42 -2.82 0.10 15.62
N ASN A 43 -3.31 0.16 16.86
CA ASN A 43 -3.85 1.38 17.46
C ASN A 43 -4.96 2.02 16.59
N THR A 44 -5.81 1.16 16.03
CA THR A 44 -6.99 1.55 15.24
C THR A 44 -8.14 1.93 16.18
N LYS A 45 -8.96 2.90 15.77
CA LYS A 45 -10.15 3.31 16.53
C LYS A 45 -11.43 2.77 15.87
N PRO A 46 -12.48 2.50 16.67
CA PRO A 46 -13.81 2.22 16.12
C PRO A 46 -14.27 3.34 15.17
N ASP A 47 -15.03 2.97 14.15
CA ASP A 47 -15.65 3.89 13.17
C ASP A 47 -14.68 4.81 12.41
N GLN A 48 -13.38 4.47 12.41
CA GLN A 48 -12.35 5.20 11.69
C GLN A 48 -12.18 4.62 10.28
N ARG A 49 -12.62 5.36 9.25
CA ARG A 49 -12.34 5.02 7.85
C ARG A 49 -10.94 5.51 7.47
N VAL A 50 -10.09 4.59 7.00
CA VAL A 50 -8.71 4.87 6.61
C VAL A 50 -8.48 4.41 5.18
N VAL A 51 -7.72 5.20 4.42
CA VAL A 51 -7.31 4.90 3.05
C VAL A 51 -5.81 4.63 3.03
N PHE A 52 -5.42 3.53 2.38
CA PHE A 52 -4.03 3.18 2.15
C PHE A 52 -3.77 3.10 0.64
N ASN A 53 -2.94 4.00 0.14
CA ASN A 53 -2.55 4.05 -1.26
C ASN A 53 -1.25 3.26 -1.45
N ILE A 54 -1.27 2.17 -2.22
CA ILE A 54 -0.03 1.49 -2.62
C ILE A 54 0.52 2.18 -3.89
N VAL A 55 1.42 3.15 -3.70
CA VAL A 55 1.74 4.14 -4.76
C VAL A 55 2.78 3.67 -5.78
N ASN A 56 3.67 2.75 -5.40
CA ASN A 56 4.78 2.28 -6.24
C ASN A 56 4.70 0.80 -6.62
N PHE A 57 3.49 0.23 -6.62
CA PHE A 57 3.29 -1.17 -6.99
C PHE A 57 3.62 -1.43 -8.46
N GLY A 58 4.03 -2.66 -8.80
CA GLY A 58 4.41 -3.03 -10.16
C GLY A 58 3.28 -2.82 -11.17
N LYS A 59 3.48 -1.89 -12.12
CA LYS A 59 2.49 -1.49 -13.15
C LYS A 59 2.31 -2.48 -14.32
N LYS A 60 3.10 -3.55 -14.40
CA LYS A 60 2.90 -4.61 -15.42
C LYS A 60 1.62 -5.38 -15.11
N ARG A 61 1.07 -6.14 -16.08
CA ARG A 61 -0.05 -7.07 -15.87
C ARG A 61 0.17 -7.82 -14.54
N ASN A 62 -0.69 -7.51 -13.57
CA ASN A 62 -0.65 -8.07 -12.23
C ASN A 62 -2.06 -8.55 -11.89
N CYS A 63 -2.18 -9.48 -10.95
CA CYS A 63 -3.46 -10.10 -10.62
C CYS A 63 -4.49 -9.08 -10.09
N PHE A 64 -4.04 -7.97 -9.52
CA PHE A 64 -4.91 -6.91 -9.00
C PHE A 64 -5.67 -6.18 -10.13
N LEU A 65 -5.04 -6.00 -11.29
CA LEU A 65 -5.72 -5.52 -12.51
C LEU A 65 -6.73 -6.53 -13.08
N GLU A 66 -6.62 -7.80 -12.70
CA GLU A 66 -7.50 -8.90 -13.12
C GLU A 66 -8.57 -9.22 -12.04
N GLY A 67 -8.81 -8.29 -11.10
CA GLY A 67 -9.86 -8.44 -10.08
C GLY A 67 -9.43 -9.11 -8.78
N MET A 68 -8.13 -9.35 -8.58
CA MET A 68 -7.63 -9.78 -7.28
C MET A 68 -7.78 -8.65 -6.25
N THR A 69 -8.22 -8.99 -5.04
CA THR A 69 -8.22 -8.05 -3.89
C THR A 69 -7.24 -8.45 -2.80
N PRO A 70 -6.78 -7.50 -1.97
CA PRO A 70 -5.87 -7.78 -0.86
C PRO A 70 -6.45 -8.78 0.14
N LEU A 71 -5.57 -9.57 0.77
CA LEU A 71 -5.92 -10.39 1.92
C LEU A 71 -5.80 -9.57 3.21
N VAL A 72 -6.81 -9.67 4.06
CA VAL A 72 -6.88 -8.97 5.34
C VAL A 72 -7.19 -9.94 6.48
N LYS A 73 -6.61 -9.64 7.64
CA LYS A 73 -6.90 -10.28 8.92
C LYS A 73 -6.89 -9.19 9.99
N SER A 74 -7.83 -9.25 10.92
CA SER A 74 -7.94 -8.30 12.03
C SER A 74 -8.59 -8.96 13.25
N THR A 75 -8.76 -8.22 14.34
CA THR A 75 -9.47 -8.71 15.54
C THR A 75 -10.92 -9.09 15.26
N SER A 76 -11.63 -8.35 14.38
CA SER A 76 -12.99 -8.68 13.96
C SER A 76 -13.05 -9.68 12.80
N ARG A 77 -11.91 -9.98 12.17
CA ARG A 77 -11.76 -10.89 11.02
C ARG A 77 -10.61 -11.87 11.31
N PRO A 78 -10.83 -12.90 12.14
CA PRO A 78 -9.74 -13.72 12.70
C PRO A 78 -9.03 -14.61 11.66
N ASN A 79 -9.67 -14.86 10.52
CA ASN A 79 -9.12 -15.60 9.40
C ASN A 79 -8.72 -14.65 8.27
N TRP A 80 -7.70 -15.05 7.51
CA TRP A 80 -7.34 -14.38 6.26
C TRP A 80 -8.50 -14.48 5.29
N GLN A 81 -8.96 -13.33 4.80
CA GLN A 81 -10.01 -13.25 3.80
C GLN A 81 -9.77 -12.10 2.84
N ARG A 82 -10.35 -12.17 1.65
CA ARG A 82 -10.25 -11.11 0.65
C ARG A 82 -11.05 -9.88 1.08
N MET A 83 -10.51 -8.70 0.79
CA MET A 83 -11.24 -7.45 0.94
C MET A 83 -12.39 -7.40 -0.07
N PRO A 84 -13.58 -6.89 0.30
CA PRO A 84 -14.67 -6.66 -0.66
C PRO A 84 -14.26 -5.68 -1.77
N ASP A 85 -14.68 -5.96 -3.01
CA ASP A 85 -14.29 -5.17 -4.19
C ASP A 85 -14.68 -3.69 -4.08
N GLU A 86 -15.79 -3.38 -3.43
CA GLU A 86 -16.26 -2.01 -3.14
C GLU A 86 -15.29 -1.16 -2.30
N ASN A 87 -14.33 -1.80 -1.62
CA ASN A 87 -13.31 -1.15 -0.81
C ASN A 87 -11.94 -1.12 -1.49
N VAL A 88 -11.84 -1.58 -2.74
CA VAL A 88 -10.58 -1.67 -3.49
C VAL A 88 -10.69 -0.84 -4.76
N PHE A 89 -9.82 0.15 -4.90
CA PHE A 89 -9.85 1.08 -6.02
C PHE A 89 -8.54 1.02 -6.81
N TYR A 90 -8.66 0.96 -8.13
CA TYR A 90 -7.52 1.04 -9.05
C TYR A 90 -7.70 2.26 -9.94
N HIS A 91 -6.81 3.23 -9.79
CA HIS A 91 -6.82 4.41 -10.65
C HIS A 91 -5.40 4.94 -10.88
N SER A 92 -5.23 5.66 -11.97
CA SER A 92 -4.05 6.50 -12.16
C SER A 92 -4.21 7.76 -11.33
N SER A 93 -3.15 8.19 -10.64
CA SER A 93 -3.12 9.45 -9.91
C SER A 93 -2.09 10.37 -10.55
N PRO A 94 -2.51 11.51 -11.15
CA PRO A 94 -1.58 12.52 -11.66
C PRO A 94 -0.65 13.09 -10.58
N TYR A 95 -1.12 13.13 -9.32
CA TYR A 95 -0.34 13.56 -8.17
C TYR A 95 0.83 12.60 -7.91
N HIS A 96 0.55 11.32 -7.72
CA HIS A 96 1.59 10.30 -7.48
C HIS A 96 2.48 10.08 -8.72
N ALA A 97 1.95 10.28 -9.93
CA ALA A 97 2.73 10.18 -11.17
C ALA A 97 3.86 11.23 -11.23
N LYS A 98 3.62 12.45 -10.73
CA LYS A 98 4.64 13.51 -10.66
C LYS A 98 5.69 13.23 -9.58
N GLN A 99 5.28 12.62 -8.47
CA GLN A 99 6.18 12.29 -7.35
C GLN A 99 7.14 11.15 -7.64
N LEU A 100 6.81 10.23 -8.56
CA LEU A 100 7.72 9.16 -9.01
C LEU A 100 8.90 9.69 -9.85
N TYR A 101 8.84 10.96 -10.28
CA TYR A 101 9.92 11.67 -10.96
C TYR A 101 10.25 12.98 -10.20
N PRO A 102 10.74 12.92 -8.96
CA PRO A 102 11.14 14.13 -8.28
C PRO A 102 12.51 14.56 -8.82
N GLU A 103 12.63 15.83 -9.21
CA GLU A 103 13.91 16.55 -9.26
C GLU A 103 14.50 16.73 -7.84
N ARG A 104 14.53 15.66 -7.05
CA ARG A 104 15.23 15.62 -5.78
C ARG A 104 16.24 14.50 -5.88
N GLY A 105 17.47 14.94 -6.11
CA GLY A 105 18.64 14.09 -6.01
C GLY A 105 18.64 13.31 -4.70
N VAL A 106 19.19 12.10 -4.82
CA VAL A 106 19.94 11.36 -3.81
C VAL A 106 19.81 11.89 -2.38
N GLN A 107 19.23 11.09 -1.48
CA GLN A 107 19.83 10.90 -0.17
C GLN A 107 19.42 9.56 0.46
N LEU A 108 20.45 8.70 0.54
CA LEU A 108 20.69 7.50 1.36
C LEU A 108 19.76 6.28 1.18
#